data_AF-A0A2M7UX45-F1
#
_entry.id   AF-A0A2M7UX45-F1
#
_cell.length_a   1.000
_cell.length_b   1.000
_cell.length_c   1.000
_cell.angle_alpha   90.00
_cell.angle_beta   90.00
_cell.angle_gamma   90.00
#
_symmetry.space_group_name_H-M   'P 1'
#
loop_
_entity.id
_entity.type
_entity.pdbx_description
1 polymer ?
#
loop_
_entity_poly.entity_id
_entity_poly.type
_entity_poly.pdbx_seq_one_letter_code
_entity_poly.pdbx_strand_id
1 'polypeptide(L)'
;MSMARRADIISKCAGAQVFSLEREQQGDLTELIKNEFGSLERFKKEFNQATLSVEGSGWAALAFCPKTQRLMIMQIEKHNVNVYPTLKILMVLDVFEHAYYLDYKNERAKFIEAFWNIVNWEEIVKRLKEAME
;
A
#
# COMPACT_ATOMS: atom_id res chain seq x y z
N MET A 1 4.89 37.37 42.83
CA MET A 1 4.01 36.22 43.16
C MET A 1 3.13 35.99 41.93
N SER A 2 3.55 35.07 41.06
CA SER A 2 3.15 35.01 39.65
C SER A 2 1.87 34.21 39.43
N MET A 3 0.92 34.83 38.73
CA MET A 3 -0.38 34.31 38.31
C MET A 3 -0.31 33.73 36.88
N ALA A 4 0.77 33.02 36.54
CA ALA A 4 1.03 32.52 35.18
C ALA A 4 1.50 31.06 35.17
N ARG A 5 0.64 30.10 35.57
CA ARG A 5 0.95 28.65 35.50
C ARG A 5 -0.24 27.74 35.18
N ARG A 6 -1.14 28.09 34.26
CA ARG A 6 -2.22 27.15 33.87
C ARG A 6 -2.54 27.02 32.38
N ALA A 7 -1.76 27.61 31.46
CA ALA A 7 -2.05 27.53 30.02
C ALA A 7 -1.01 26.79 29.16
N ASP A 8 0.07 26.25 29.73
CA ASP A 8 1.23 25.76 28.93
C ASP A 8 1.30 24.24 28.68
N ILE A 9 0.34 23.43 29.17
CA ILE A 9 0.47 21.96 29.12
C ILE A 9 -0.35 21.29 28.01
N ILE A 10 -1.38 21.94 27.46
CA ILE A 10 -2.29 21.27 26.50
C ILE A 10 -1.87 21.44 25.03
N SER A 11 -1.02 22.42 24.68
CA SER A 11 -0.71 22.71 23.27
C SER A 11 0.53 22.01 22.68
N LYS A 12 1.38 21.34 23.47
CA LYS A 12 2.66 20.79 22.96
C LYS A 12 2.67 19.30 22.64
N CYS A 13 1.63 18.53 23.00
CA CYS A 13 1.68 17.07 22.86
C CYS A 13 0.93 16.50 21.64
N ALA A 14 0.06 17.27 20.98
CA ALA A 14 -0.78 16.74 19.88
C ALA A 14 -0.14 16.80 18.48
N GLY A 15 0.88 17.63 18.26
CA GLY A 15 1.42 17.89 16.90
C GLY A 15 2.71 17.14 16.54
N ALA A 16 3.55 16.78 17.51
CA ALA A 16 4.85 16.16 17.22
C ALA A 16 4.80 14.63 17.15
N GLN A 17 3.86 14.02 17.88
CA GLN A 17 3.78 12.56 17.98
C GLN A 17 3.11 11.94 16.76
N VAL A 18 2.09 12.60 16.20
CA VAL A 18 1.36 12.15 15.00
C VAL A 18 2.27 12.17 13.76
N PHE A 19 3.00 13.26 13.52
CA PHE A 19 3.90 13.39 12.37
C PHE A 19 5.14 12.46 12.47
N SER A 20 5.61 12.17 13.68
CA SER A 20 6.75 11.25 13.88
C SER A 20 6.33 9.79 13.70
N LEU A 21 5.14 9.41 14.19
CA LEU A 21 4.54 8.08 13.99
C LEU A 21 4.28 7.80 12.49
N GLU A 22 3.84 8.79 11.72
CA GLU A 22 3.61 8.64 10.27
C GLU A 22 4.92 8.33 9.51
N ARG A 23 6.03 8.99 9.89
CA ARG A 23 7.35 8.77 9.29
C ARG A 23 7.97 7.43 9.71
N GLU A 24 7.75 7.03 10.96
CA GLU A 24 8.20 5.75 11.51
C GLU A 24 7.44 4.58 10.90
N GLN A 25 6.12 4.71 10.69
CA GLN A 25 5.29 3.66 10.07
C GLN A 25 5.47 3.58 8.55
N GLN A 26 5.79 4.68 7.87
CA GLN A 26 6.37 4.62 6.52
C GLN A 26 7.71 3.88 6.52
N GLY A 27 8.47 3.96 7.62
CA GLY A 27 9.65 3.15 7.87
C GLY A 27 9.33 1.66 7.88
N ASP A 28 8.34 1.22 8.68
CA ASP A 28 7.93 -0.20 8.77
C ASP A 28 7.56 -0.80 7.42
N LEU A 29 6.73 -0.10 6.63
CA LEU A 29 6.37 -0.54 5.28
C LEU A 29 7.60 -0.62 4.37
N THR A 30 8.48 0.39 4.44
CA THR A 30 9.71 0.43 3.63
C THR A 30 10.66 -0.69 4.00
N GLU A 31 10.79 -1.02 5.28
CA GLU A 31 11.59 -2.14 5.78
C GLU A 31 11.02 -3.48 5.34
N LEU A 32 9.72 -3.70 5.47
CA LEU A 32 9.07 -4.91 4.96
C LEU A 32 9.26 -5.08 3.46
N ILE A 33 9.16 -3.99 2.68
CA ILE A 33 9.43 -4.01 1.24
C ILE A 33 10.89 -4.36 0.96
N LYS A 34 11.84 -3.76 1.68
CA LYS A 34 13.27 -4.08 1.54
C LYS A 34 13.58 -5.52 1.93
N ASN A 35 12.96 -6.04 2.98
CA ASN A 35 13.18 -7.40 3.45
C ASN A 35 12.64 -8.44 2.46
N GLU A 36 11.48 -8.18 1.86
CA GLU A 36 10.84 -9.12 0.94
C GLU A 36 11.38 -9.02 -0.49
N PHE A 37 11.50 -7.79 -1.00
CA PHE A 37 11.82 -7.51 -2.40
C PHE A 37 13.23 -6.95 -2.60
N GLY A 38 13.98 -6.67 -1.54
CA GLY A 38 15.30 -6.04 -1.59
C GLY A 38 15.26 -4.52 -1.76
N SER A 39 14.41 -4.00 -2.64
CA SER A 39 14.25 -2.56 -2.87
C SER A 39 12.85 -2.19 -3.35
N LEU A 40 12.48 -0.92 -3.17
CA LEU A 40 11.21 -0.39 -3.67
C LEU A 40 11.12 -0.47 -5.20
N GLU A 41 12.24 -0.26 -5.90
CA GLU A 41 12.29 -0.39 -7.37
C GLU A 41 12.02 -1.82 -7.82
N ARG A 42 12.61 -2.80 -7.12
CA ARG A 42 12.37 -4.21 -7.41
C ARG A 42 10.94 -4.61 -7.10
N PHE A 43 10.38 -4.14 -5.98
CA PHE A 43 8.96 -4.30 -5.68
C PHE A 43 8.07 -3.76 -6.80
N LYS A 44 8.28 -2.50 -7.25
CA LYS A 44 7.50 -1.91 -8.35
C LYS A 44 7.63 -2.74 -9.63
N LYS A 45 8.83 -3.23 -9.95
CA LYS A 45 9.05 -4.08 -11.12
C LYS A 45 8.29 -5.41 -11.03
N GLU A 46 8.38 -6.10 -9.90
CA GLU A 46 7.68 -7.38 -9.69
C GLU A 46 6.16 -7.18 -9.66
N PHE A 47 5.68 -6.10 -9.05
CA PHE A 47 4.26 -5.73 -9.05
C PHE A 47 3.76 -5.42 -10.46
N ASN A 48 4.51 -4.65 -11.24
CA ASN A 48 4.17 -4.36 -12.64
C ASN A 48 4.12 -5.63 -13.48
N GLN A 49 5.10 -6.53 -13.31
CA GLN A 49 5.13 -7.80 -14.01
C GLN A 49 3.93 -8.68 -13.64
N ALA A 50 3.63 -8.82 -12.36
CA ALA A 50 2.46 -9.57 -11.88
C ALA A 50 1.15 -8.97 -12.40
N THR A 51 1.05 -7.65 -12.45
CA THR A 51 -0.13 -6.94 -12.96
C THR A 51 -0.32 -7.16 -14.46
N LEU A 52 0.77 -7.08 -15.23
CA LEU A 52 0.75 -7.34 -16.67
C LEU A 52 0.37 -8.78 -16.99
N SER A 53 0.77 -9.75 -16.15
CA SER A 53 0.47 -11.16 -16.35
C SER A 53 -0.93 -11.59 -15.92
N VAL A 54 -1.74 -10.70 -15.32
CA VAL A 54 -3.13 -11.02 -15.01
C VAL A 54 -3.90 -11.34 -16.30
N GLU A 55 -4.37 -12.58 -16.40
CA GLU A 55 -5.08 -13.07 -17.58
C GLU A 55 -6.52 -12.52 -17.62
N GLY A 56 -6.86 -11.88 -18.73
CA GLY A 56 -8.19 -11.30 -18.94
C GLY A 56 -8.49 -10.17 -17.94
N SER A 57 -9.53 -10.36 -17.14
CA SER A 57 -10.03 -9.38 -16.17
C SER A 57 -9.64 -9.78 -14.76
N GLY A 58 -9.09 -8.85 -13.99
CA GLY A 58 -8.65 -9.12 -12.64
C GLY A 58 -8.01 -7.91 -11.97
N TRP A 59 -7.27 -8.19 -10.91
CA TRP A 59 -6.61 -7.23 -10.05
C TRP A 59 -5.21 -7.71 -9.72
N ALA A 60 -4.30 -6.78 -9.46
CA ALA A 60 -3.07 -7.07 -8.74
C ALA A 60 -3.16 -6.47 -7.34
N ALA A 61 -2.84 -7.25 -6.31
CA ALA A 61 -2.91 -6.80 -4.93
C ALA A 61 -1.58 -6.99 -4.21
N LEU A 62 -1.20 -6.00 -3.41
CA LEU A 62 -0.21 -6.16 -2.35
C LEU A 62 -0.96 -6.58 -1.09
N ALA A 63 -0.59 -7.72 -0.53
CA ALA A 63 -1.19 -8.26 0.68
C ALA A 63 -0.14 -8.54 1.75
N PHE A 64 -0.56 -8.47 3.00
CA PHE A 64 0.25 -8.82 4.17
C PHE A 64 -0.21 -10.15 4.74
N CYS A 65 0.75 -10.99 5.13
CA CYS A 65 0.51 -12.24 5.84
C CYS A 65 0.80 -12.05 7.33
N PRO A 66 -0.22 -11.99 8.21
CA PRO A 66 0.00 -11.80 9.64
C PRO A 66 0.81 -12.93 10.28
N LYS A 67 0.69 -14.16 9.75
CA LYS A 67 1.39 -15.34 10.29
C LYS A 67 2.90 -15.31 10.05
N THR A 68 3.32 -14.81 8.89
CA THR A 68 4.74 -14.78 8.52
C THR A 68 5.35 -13.39 8.61
N GLN A 69 4.52 -12.36 8.83
CA GLN A 69 4.90 -10.95 8.76
C GLN A 69 5.58 -10.56 7.44
N ARG A 70 5.11 -11.14 6.33
CA ARG A 70 5.67 -10.92 4.98
C ARG A 70 4.67 -10.29 4.06
N LEU A 71 5.19 -9.51 3.12
CA LEU A 71 4.41 -8.96 2.00
C LEU A 71 4.33 -9.99 0.88
N MET A 72 3.20 -10.01 0.17
CA MET A 72 2.98 -10.87 -0.97
C MET A 72 2.25 -10.10 -2.08
N ILE A 73 2.61 -10.39 -3.32
CA ILE A 73 1.90 -9.90 -4.50
C ILE A 73 0.95 -11.00 -4.95
N MET A 74 -0.32 -10.65 -5.13
CA MET A 74 -1.37 -11.55 -5.57
C MET A 74 -1.92 -11.10 -6.91
N GLN A 75 -2.13 -12.06 -7.81
CA GLN A 75 -2.89 -11.87 -9.04
C GLN A 75 -4.27 -12.44 -8.81
N ILE A 76 -5.27 -11.57 -8.75
CA ILE A 76 -6.66 -11.93 -8.47
C ILE A 76 -7.39 -11.94 -9.81
N GLU A 77 -7.76 -13.11 -10.30
CA GLU A 77 -8.55 -13.21 -11.52
C GLU A 77 -10.05 -13.03 -11.21
N LYS A 78 -10.74 -12.35 -12.12
CA LYS A 78 -12.14 -11.93 -11.96
C LYS A 78 -12.30 -11.14 -10.66
N HIS A 79 -13.03 -11.69 -9.69
CA HIS A 79 -13.22 -11.06 -8.37
C HIS A 79 -12.86 -11.97 -7.20
N ASN A 80 -12.58 -13.25 -7.44
CA ASN A 80 -12.54 -14.27 -6.39
C ASN A 80 -11.59 -15.43 -6.67
N VAL A 81 -10.93 -15.48 -7.82
CA VAL A 81 -9.99 -16.55 -8.17
C VAL A 81 -8.59 -16.13 -7.71
N ASN A 82 -7.82 -17.09 -7.18
CA ASN A 82 -6.47 -16.87 -6.64
C ASN A 82 -6.42 -15.88 -5.44
N VAL A 83 -7.52 -15.75 -4.71
CA VAL A 83 -7.59 -14.96 -3.47
C VAL A 83 -7.27 -15.83 -2.26
N TYR A 84 -6.32 -15.40 -1.44
CA TYR A 84 -6.02 -16.03 -0.15
C TYR A 84 -6.83 -15.35 0.97
N PRO A 85 -7.82 -16.02 1.58
CA PRO A 85 -8.75 -15.39 2.52
C PRO A 85 -8.09 -14.86 3.80
N THR A 86 -6.94 -15.43 4.18
CA THR A 86 -6.24 -15.07 5.42
C THR A 86 -5.30 -13.88 5.27
N LEU A 87 -5.01 -13.45 4.04
CA LEU A 87 -4.12 -12.33 3.79
C LEU A 87 -4.88 -11.01 3.86
N LYS A 88 -4.22 -9.99 4.41
CA LYS A 88 -4.78 -8.65 4.55
C LYS A 88 -4.37 -7.82 3.33
N ILE A 89 -5.36 -7.39 2.55
CA ILE A 89 -5.10 -6.61 1.34
C ILE A 89 -4.74 -5.17 1.73
N LEU A 90 -3.58 -4.71 1.29
CA LEU A 90 -3.08 -3.37 1.56
C LEU A 90 -3.35 -2.43 0.39
N MET A 91 -2.95 -2.84 -0.82
CA MET A 91 -3.06 -2.08 -2.06
C MET A 91 -3.67 -2.98 -3.14
N VAL A 92 -4.49 -2.42 -4.01
CA VAL A 92 -5.05 -3.12 -5.17
C VAL A 92 -4.98 -2.21 -6.40
N LEU A 93 -4.64 -2.79 -7.53
CA LEU A 93 -4.74 -2.19 -8.85
C LEU A 93 -5.75 -2.99 -9.68
N ASP A 94 -6.81 -2.31 -10.13
CA ASP A 94 -7.81 -2.86 -11.04
C ASP A 94 -7.24 -2.91 -12.46
N VAL A 95 -7.25 -4.10 -13.08
CA VAL A 95 -6.84 -4.28 -14.48
C VAL A 95 -7.94 -4.90 -15.34
N PHE A 96 -9.20 -4.73 -14.93
CA PHE A 96 -10.31 -4.87 -15.87
C PHE A 96 -10.16 -3.82 -16.98
N GLU A 97 -10.45 -4.21 -18.22
CA GLU A 97 -10.34 -3.28 -19.35
C GLU A 97 -11.18 -2.02 -19.13
N HIS A 98 -12.36 -2.14 -18.51
CA HIS A 98 -13.20 -1.00 -18.21
C HIS A 98 -12.56 0.04 -17.27
N ALA A 99 -11.55 -0.33 -16.49
CA ALA A 99 -10.85 0.59 -15.58
C ALA A 99 -9.92 1.56 -16.33
N TYR A 100 -9.41 1.19 -17.50
CA TYR A 100 -8.39 1.98 -18.21
C TYR A 100 -8.64 2.20 -19.70
N TYR A 101 -9.60 1.51 -20.31
CA TYR A 101 -9.75 1.50 -21.77
C TYR A 101 -10.17 2.85 -22.37
N LEU A 102 -10.84 3.72 -21.61
CA LEU A 102 -11.22 5.04 -22.10
C LEU A 102 -9.97 5.90 -22.40
N ASP A 103 -9.04 5.94 -21.45
CA ASP A 103 -7.85 6.80 -21.51
C ASP A 103 -6.66 6.11 -22.19
N TYR A 104 -6.47 4.80 -21.98
CA TYR A 104 -5.29 4.06 -22.40
C TYR A 104 -5.56 2.99 -23.48
N LYS A 105 -6.82 2.72 -23.83
CA LYS A 105 -7.20 1.67 -24.81
C LYS A 105 -6.56 0.33 -24.45
N ASN A 106 -5.77 -0.24 -25.36
CA ASN A 106 -5.06 -1.51 -25.18
C ASN A 106 -3.70 -1.36 -24.46
N GLU A 107 -3.29 -0.14 -24.12
CA GLU A 107 -1.99 0.14 -23.53
C GLU A 107 -2.00 -0.04 -22.01
N ARG A 108 -2.22 -1.28 -21.56
CA ARG A 108 -2.23 -1.65 -20.13
C ARG A 108 -0.94 -1.23 -19.40
N ALA A 109 0.21 -1.36 -20.05
CA ALA A 109 1.50 -0.98 -19.47
C ALA A 109 1.57 0.50 -19.06
N LYS A 110 1.09 1.41 -19.92
CA LYS A 110 1.07 2.86 -19.62
C LYS A 110 0.15 3.19 -18.46
N PHE A 111 -0.98 2.50 -18.36
CA PHE A 111 -1.90 2.64 -17.22
C PHE A 111 -1.24 2.22 -15.90
N ILE A 112 -0.53 1.09 -15.89
CA ILE A 112 0.21 0.61 -14.71
C ILE A 112 1.33 1.58 -14.31
N GLU A 113 2.03 2.16 -15.28
CA GLU A 113 3.04 3.19 -15.00
C GLU A 113 2.42 4.45 -14.36
N ALA A 114 1.26 4.89 -14.87
CA ALA A 114 0.54 6.03 -14.35
C ALA A 114 -0.02 5.80 -12.94
N PHE A 115 -0.40 4.56 -12.61
CA PHE A 115 -0.89 4.18 -11.28
C PHE A 115 0.06 4.60 -10.16
N TRP A 116 1.38 4.46 -10.35
CA TRP A 116 2.37 4.81 -9.31
C TRP A 116 2.39 6.29 -8.92
N ASN A 117 1.83 7.17 -9.75
CA ASN A 117 1.72 8.60 -9.44
C ASN A 117 0.55 8.92 -8.52
N ILE A 118 -0.45 8.02 -8.42
CA ILE A 118 -1.68 8.23 -7.66
C ILE A 118 -1.79 7.32 -6.43
N VAL A 119 -0.83 6.42 -6.21
CA VAL A 119 -0.83 5.53 -5.05
C VAL A 119 -0.85 6.33 -3.75
N ASN A 120 -1.85 6.08 -2.92
CA ASN A 120 -1.92 6.61 -1.57
C ASN A 120 -1.15 5.71 -0.59
N TRP A 121 0.12 6.06 -0.37
CA TRP A 121 1.00 5.34 0.56
C TRP A 121 0.57 5.45 2.02
N GLU A 122 -0.09 6.55 2.41
CA GLU A 122 -0.55 6.76 3.79
C GLU A 122 -1.64 5.75 4.16
N GLU A 123 -2.59 5.51 3.25
CA GLU A 123 -3.64 4.51 3.45
C GLU A 123 -3.08 3.08 3.49
N ILE A 124 -2.05 2.78 2.69
CA ILE A 124 -1.38 1.47 2.71
C ILE A 124 -0.72 1.23 4.08
N VAL A 125 -0.03 2.24 4.62
CA VAL A 125 0.59 2.19 5.93
C VAL A 125 -0.45 2.00 7.04
N LYS A 126 -1.57 2.74 6.97
CA LYS A 126 -2.68 2.57 7.91
C LYS A 126 -3.25 1.15 7.92
N ARG A 127 -3.50 0.58 6.73
CA ARG A 127 -3.98 -0.81 6.60
C ARG A 127 -2.97 -1.84 7.08
N LEU A 128 -1.67 -1.58 6.86
CA LEU A 128 -0.61 -2.44 7.36
C LEU A 128 -0.66 -2.48 8.89
N LYS A 129 -0.80 -1.32 9.54
CA LYS A 129 -0.92 -1.24 11.00
C LYS A 129 -2.12 -2.03 11.52
N GLU A 130 -3.31 -1.81 10.94
CA GLU A 130 -4.53 -2.56 11.29
C GLU A 130 -4.38 -4.08 11.06
N ALA A 131 -3.48 -4.49 10.16
CA ALA A 131 -3.19 -5.89 9.87
C ALA A 131 -2.13 -6.51 10.81
N MET A 132 -1.37 -5.68 11.53
CA MET A 132 -0.36 -6.10 12.52
C MET A 132 -0.90 -6.16 13.95
N GLU A 133 -1.98 -5.43 14.24
CA GLU A 133 -2.75 -5.51 15.50
C GLU A 133 -3.57 -6.81 15.61
#